data_AF-A0A1J4VM01-F1
#
_entry.id   AF-A0A1J4VM01-F1
#
_cell.length_a   1.000
_cell.length_b   1.000
_cell.length_c   1.000
_cell.angle_alpha   90.00
_cell.angle_beta   90.00
_cell.angle_gamma   90.00
#
_symmetry.space_group_name_H-M   'P 1'
#
loop_
_entity.id
_entity.type
_entity.pdbx_description
1 polymer ?
#
loop_
_entity_poly.entity_id
_entity_poly.type
_entity_poly.pdbx_seq_one_letter_code
_entity_poly.pdbx_strand_id
1 'polypeptide(L)'
;MKKIAIILGFLCFTGLGLYFYSKHISSSRVPAITINKQNGYKLLVDGKPFMIKGVCYNPIPIGKDYEFNFFGDAHKPWLLDGKMMKDAGVNAVRFYRTGKNPLETKKAIDDLYNKFGIHSLVGTYLGFWNWPPPNYSDAEFNQKIKTEVFEMVRLYKDSPGVLTWVLGNENNYSFDRQGIQRWSSDVIDTLPDEESQRKEKARLYYSFVNELAKEIKKIDPKHPVTMSVGEVTSLDIAKVNCPDVDVIGMITYRGPGFGNLFRQIKQKFDLPVIMTEWGADSFNAVTEEPDEDNQAEFLKLQWQDIERNTDTKHGVGNCLGGTLFEWSDEWWKGNPNLPHTWSVHEVSAQWYNNSYYYDADVSTHINMNEEWFGIVGLDPKITVGGNNRRIPKKSYFELKSLWTHQ
;
A
#
# COMPACT_ATOMS: atom_id res chain seq x y z
N MET A 1 69.32 -12.86 52.74
CA MET A 1 69.65 -11.67 51.90
C MET A 1 69.13 -11.91 50.48
N LYS A 2 68.24 -11.03 49.98
CA LYS A 2 67.75 -10.90 48.59
C LYS A 2 66.87 -12.10 48.13
N LYS A 3 65.67 -11.98 47.55
CA LYS A 3 65.04 -10.95 46.72
C LYS A 3 63.50 -10.97 46.90
N ILE A 4 62.91 -9.79 46.74
CA ILE A 4 61.48 -9.47 46.69
C ILE A 4 61.05 -9.29 45.23
N ALA A 5 59.78 -9.65 44.95
CA ALA A 5 58.90 -9.29 43.81
C ALA A 5 59.13 -9.95 42.43
N ILE A 6 58.03 -10.03 41.63
CA ILE A 6 57.82 -10.62 40.28
C ILE A 6 57.13 -12.02 40.41
N ILE A 7 55.84 -12.29 40.13
CA ILE A 7 54.82 -11.76 39.22
C ILE A 7 53.42 -11.98 39.83
N LEU A 8 52.66 -10.89 39.99
CA LEU A 8 51.20 -10.88 40.15
C LEU A 8 50.70 -10.17 38.89
N GLY A 9 50.29 -10.93 37.88
CA GLY A 9 50.01 -10.36 36.56
C GLY A 9 49.53 -11.38 35.54
N PHE A 10 48.54 -12.19 35.90
CA PHE A 10 47.86 -13.07 34.94
C PHE A 10 46.44 -13.37 35.40
N LEU A 11 45.56 -12.36 35.50
CA LEU A 11 44.11 -12.57 35.68
C LEU A 11 43.24 -11.32 35.45
N CYS A 12 43.61 -10.41 34.54
CA CYS A 12 42.80 -9.22 34.24
C CYS A 12 42.49 -8.97 32.75
N PHE A 13 42.63 -9.95 31.85
CA PHE A 13 42.40 -9.71 30.42
C PHE A 13 41.32 -10.55 29.72
N THR A 14 40.51 -11.31 30.44
CA THR A 14 39.38 -12.06 29.84
C THR A 14 37.99 -11.54 30.21
N GLY A 15 37.88 -10.59 31.14
CA GLY A 15 36.59 -10.04 31.59
C GLY A 15 36.10 -8.78 30.87
N LEU A 16 36.97 -8.06 30.15
CA LEU A 16 36.62 -6.79 29.49
C LEU A 16 36.25 -6.92 28.00
N GLY A 17 36.56 -8.07 27.37
CA GLY A 17 36.20 -8.35 25.97
C GLY A 17 34.75 -8.83 25.77
N LEU A 18 34.09 -9.32 26.82
CA LEU A 18 32.72 -9.84 26.76
C LEU A 18 31.66 -8.82 27.19
N TYR A 19 32.05 -7.68 27.77
CA TYR A 19 31.09 -6.65 28.20
C TYR A 19 30.72 -5.65 27.08
N PHE A 20 31.49 -5.61 25.98
CA PHE A 20 31.25 -4.69 24.86
C PHE A 20 30.63 -5.33 23.61
N TYR A 21 30.34 -6.63 23.61
CA TYR A 21 29.71 -7.32 22.46
C TYR A 21 28.24 -7.70 22.65
N SER A 22 27.59 -7.24 23.74
CA SER A 22 26.19 -7.53 24.03
C SER A 22 25.20 -6.38 23.73
N LYS A 23 25.66 -5.25 23.19
CA LYS A 23 24.75 -4.18 22.77
C LYS A 23 24.41 -4.31 21.28
N HIS A 24 23.12 -4.52 21.02
CA HIS A 24 22.43 -4.45 19.72
C HIS A 24 22.10 -5.75 18.99
N ILE A 25 21.53 -6.72 19.71
CA ILE A 25 20.34 -7.42 19.19
C ILE A 25 19.22 -7.20 20.21
N SER A 26 18.83 -5.93 20.42
CA SER A 26 17.47 -5.69 20.88
C SER A 26 16.63 -5.81 19.63
N SER A 27 15.89 -6.91 19.46
CA SER A 27 14.78 -6.93 18.51
C SER A 27 13.93 -5.69 18.82
N SER A 28 13.84 -4.76 17.88
CA SER A 28 12.96 -3.60 17.95
C SER A 28 11.56 -4.07 18.33
N ARG A 29 11.00 -3.52 19.41
CA ARG A 29 9.66 -3.91 19.89
C ARG A 29 8.63 -3.66 18.79
N VAL A 30 7.61 -4.52 18.69
CA VAL A 30 6.43 -4.27 17.85
C VAL A 30 5.60 -3.16 18.52
N PRO A 31 5.31 -2.04 17.82
CA PRO A 31 4.48 -0.97 18.36
C PRO A 31 3.05 -1.43 18.66
N ALA A 32 2.41 -0.85 19.66
CA ALA A 32 1.00 -1.09 19.92
C ALA A 32 0.14 -0.29 18.93
N ILE A 33 -0.64 -0.96 18.07
CA ILE A 33 -1.48 -0.32 17.05
C ILE A 33 -2.94 -0.50 17.43
N THR A 34 -3.66 0.60 17.57
CA THR A 34 -5.07 0.59 17.99
C THR A 34 -5.88 1.66 17.28
N ILE A 35 -7.19 1.45 17.17
CA ILE A 35 -8.12 2.42 16.59
C ILE A 35 -8.97 2.99 17.71
N ASN A 36 -8.83 4.28 17.96
CA ASN A 36 -9.69 5.02 18.86
C ASN A 36 -10.92 5.53 18.09
N LYS A 37 -12.11 5.45 18.73
CA LYS A 37 -13.39 5.84 18.14
C LYS A 37 -14.04 7.06 18.84
N GLN A 38 -13.31 7.73 19.74
CA GLN A 38 -13.82 8.87 20.50
C GLN A 38 -13.68 10.15 19.67
N ASN A 39 -14.82 10.82 19.43
CA ASN A 39 -14.90 12.06 18.64
C ASN A 39 -14.39 11.91 17.20
N GLY A 40 -14.72 10.78 16.57
CA GLY A 40 -14.21 10.35 15.27
C GLY A 40 -13.27 9.16 15.40
N TYR A 41 -12.71 8.72 14.28
CA TYR A 41 -11.75 7.64 14.21
C TYR A 41 -10.32 8.19 14.20
N LYS A 42 -9.44 7.59 15.02
CA LYS A 42 -8.02 7.89 15.02
C LYS A 42 -7.21 6.60 15.14
N LEU A 43 -6.20 6.47 14.29
CA LEU A 43 -5.18 5.43 14.43
C LEU A 43 -4.18 5.90 15.47
N LEU A 44 -3.84 5.01 16.40
CA LEU A 44 -2.85 5.24 17.43
C LEU A 44 -1.70 4.25 17.28
N VAL A 45 -0.46 4.78 17.26
CA VAL A 45 0.77 3.99 17.35
C VAL A 45 1.42 4.32 18.70
N ASP A 46 1.60 3.30 19.54
CA ASP A 46 2.07 3.45 20.92
C ASP A 46 1.27 4.49 21.73
N GLY A 47 -0.05 4.50 21.53
CA GLY A 47 -0.97 5.41 22.19
C GLY A 47 -0.97 6.85 21.66
N LYS A 48 -0.15 7.17 20.66
CA LYS A 48 -0.07 8.50 20.05
C LYS A 48 -0.83 8.55 18.74
N PRO A 49 -1.58 9.64 18.43
CA PRO A 49 -2.21 9.82 17.13
C PRO A 49 -1.22 9.65 15.98
N PHE A 50 -1.62 8.86 14.99
CA PHE A 50 -0.83 8.55 13.80
C PHE A 50 -1.71 8.73 12.57
N MET A 51 -1.46 9.78 11.79
CA MET A 51 -2.09 9.96 10.48
C MET A 51 -1.18 9.37 9.41
N ILE A 52 -1.72 8.50 8.56
CA ILE A 52 -0.95 7.83 7.51
C ILE A 52 -0.66 8.84 6.39
N LYS A 53 0.63 9.18 6.25
CA LYS A 53 1.22 9.98 5.17
C LYS A 53 2.07 9.03 4.35
N GLY A 54 1.44 8.29 3.45
CA GLY A 54 2.07 7.15 2.79
C GLY A 54 2.07 7.20 1.28
N VAL A 55 2.76 6.22 0.70
CA VAL A 55 2.84 5.99 -0.74
C VAL A 55 2.71 4.49 -1.07
N CYS A 56 2.06 4.15 -2.18
CA CYS A 56 2.17 2.84 -2.80
C CYS A 56 3.61 2.65 -3.28
N TYR A 57 4.22 1.53 -2.91
CA TYR A 57 5.65 1.34 -3.07
C TYR A 57 5.99 0.01 -3.76
N ASN A 58 6.45 0.14 -5.01
CA ASN A 58 6.95 -0.93 -5.85
C ASN A 58 8.09 -0.37 -6.74
N PRO A 59 9.32 -0.26 -6.23
CA PRO A 59 10.41 0.45 -6.91
C PRO A 59 11.02 -0.38 -8.06
N ILE A 60 10.25 -0.59 -9.11
CA ILE A 60 10.67 -1.35 -10.30
C ILE A 60 11.64 -0.51 -11.13
N PRO A 61 12.86 -1.01 -11.44
CA PRO A 61 13.80 -0.29 -12.27
C PRO A 61 13.36 -0.30 -13.73
N ILE A 62 13.84 0.68 -14.50
CA ILE A 62 13.56 0.78 -15.94
C ILE A 62 13.99 -0.52 -16.65
N GLY A 63 13.14 -1.02 -17.56
CA GLY A 63 13.37 -2.25 -18.31
C GLY A 63 12.97 -3.53 -17.56
N LYS A 64 12.28 -3.42 -16.42
CA LYS A 64 11.71 -4.54 -15.66
C LYS A 64 10.21 -4.35 -15.45
N ASP A 65 9.53 -5.43 -15.10
CA ASP A 65 8.09 -5.47 -14.88
C ASP A 65 7.74 -5.77 -13.42
N TYR A 66 6.45 -5.99 -13.16
CA TYR A 66 5.89 -6.35 -11.87
C TYR A 66 6.49 -7.63 -11.24
N GLU A 67 7.13 -8.52 -12.00
CA GLU A 67 7.77 -9.73 -11.48
C GLU A 67 9.17 -9.49 -10.87
N PHE A 68 9.72 -8.29 -11.05
CA PHE A 68 11.01 -7.94 -10.47
C PHE A 68 11.00 -8.03 -8.93
N ASN A 69 11.88 -8.86 -8.38
CA ASN A 69 12.03 -9.03 -6.94
C ASN A 69 12.89 -7.91 -6.33
N PHE A 70 12.30 -6.72 -6.15
CA PHE A 70 13.05 -5.62 -5.54
C PHE A 70 13.48 -5.90 -4.10
N PHE A 71 12.78 -6.76 -3.35
CA PHE A 71 13.16 -7.14 -1.98
C PHE A 71 14.52 -7.84 -1.92
N GLY A 72 14.86 -8.60 -2.96
CA GLY A 72 16.13 -9.32 -3.10
C GLY A 72 17.21 -8.54 -3.85
N ASP A 73 16.94 -7.30 -4.25
CA ASP A 73 17.90 -6.49 -5.00
C ASP A 73 19.12 -6.14 -4.12
N ALA A 74 20.32 -6.41 -4.66
CA ALA A 74 21.58 -6.10 -4.01
C ALA A 74 21.76 -4.60 -3.72
N HIS A 75 21.15 -3.74 -4.54
CA HIS A 75 21.17 -2.28 -4.46
C HIS A 75 20.15 -1.70 -3.49
N LYS A 76 19.22 -2.53 -2.96
CA LYS A 76 18.28 -2.21 -1.89
C LYS A 76 17.61 -0.83 -2.09
N PRO A 77 16.79 -0.67 -3.14
CA PRO A 77 16.21 0.64 -3.51
C PRO A 77 15.50 1.34 -2.34
N TRP A 78 14.89 0.58 -1.42
CA TRP A 78 14.23 1.11 -0.22
C TRP A 78 15.15 1.87 0.75
N LEU A 79 16.47 1.67 0.70
CA LEU A 79 17.41 2.46 1.49
C LEU A 79 17.66 3.84 0.89
N LEU A 80 17.65 3.94 -0.44
CA LEU A 80 17.73 5.22 -1.16
C LEU A 80 16.41 5.98 -1.00
N ASP A 81 15.31 5.31 -1.33
CA ASP A 81 13.97 5.88 -1.30
C ASP A 81 13.54 6.25 0.12
N GLY A 82 13.78 5.38 1.10
CA GLY A 82 13.42 5.61 2.50
C GLY A 82 14.02 6.88 3.11
N LYS A 83 15.22 7.30 2.65
CA LYS A 83 15.81 8.57 3.05
C LYS A 83 15.00 9.75 2.49
N MET A 84 14.67 9.72 1.20
CA MET A 84 13.88 10.77 0.55
C MET A 84 12.46 10.85 1.13
N MET A 85 11.82 9.68 1.31
CA MET A 85 10.53 9.54 1.96
C MET A 85 10.51 10.21 3.34
N LYS A 86 11.50 9.89 4.19
CA LYS A 86 11.64 10.53 5.52
C LYS A 86 11.80 12.04 5.42
N ASP A 87 12.65 12.50 4.50
CA ASP A 87 12.89 13.94 4.27
C ASP A 87 11.64 14.67 3.73
N ALA A 88 10.66 13.93 3.21
CA ALA A 88 9.36 14.43 2.74
C ALA A 88 8.22 14.24 3.76
N GLY A 89 8.48 13.68 4.94
CA GLY A 89 7.46 13.43 5.96
C GLY A 89 6.60 12.18 5.71
N VAL A 90 6.97 11.32 4.76
CA VAL A 90 6.34 10.01 4.56
C VAL A 90 6.61 9.14 5.79
N ASN A 91 5.56 8.52 6.32
CA ASN A 91 5.63 7.65 7.50
C ASN A 91 5.11 6.23 7.25
N ALA A 92 4.63 5.93 6.05
CA ALA A 92 4.17 4.60 5.69
C ALA A 92 4.37 4.29 4.21
N VAL A 93 4.54 3.01 3.88
CA VAL A 93 4.45 2.49 2.52
C VAL A 93 3.39 1.39 2.43
N ARG A 94 2.76 1.24 1.27
CA ARG A 94 1.92 0.09 0.96
C ARG A 94 2.64 -0.86 0.02
N PHE A 95 2.75 -2.11 0.43
CA PHE A 95 3.17 -3.22 -0.42
C PHE A 95 1.93 -3.97 -0.89
N TYR A 96 1.77 -4.16 -2.21
CA TYR A 96 0.64 -4.94 -2.75
C TYR A 96 0.76 -6.44 -2.49
N ARG A 97 2.00 -6.94 -2.41
CA ARG A 97 2.34 -8.33 -2.09
C ARG A 97 3.69 -8.40 -1.39
N THR A 98 3.94 -9.50 -0.69
CA THR A 98 5.27 -9.84 -0.15
C THR A 98 6.15 -10.51 -1.20
N GLY A 99 7.47 -10.43 -1.06
CA GLY A 99 8.42 -11.10 -1.94
C GLY A 99 8.44 -12.63 -1.77
N LYS A 100 9.07 -13.33 -2.72
CA LYS A 100 9.19 -14.80 -2.73
C LYS A 100 10.06 -15.32 -1.57
N ASN A 101 11.05 -14.54 -1.13
CA ASN A 101 11.89 -14.86 0.02
C ASN A 101 11.43 -14.07 1.27
N PRO A 102 11.01 -14.75 2.34
CA PRO A 102 10.56 -14.08 3.55
C PRO A 102 11.63 -13.25 4.25
N LEU A 103 12.89 -13.67 4.23
CA LEU A 103 13.97 -12.94 4.90
C LEU A 103 14.25 -11.60 4.23
N GLU A 104 14.20 -11.56 2.90
CA GLU A 104 14.37 -10.33 2.10
C GLU A 104 13.23 -9.36 2.35
N THR A 105 11.98 -9.83 2.28
CA THR A 105 10.80 -9.01 2.55
C THR A 105 10.83 -8.45 3.97
N LYS A 106 11.09 -9.31 4.96
CA LYS A 106 11.20 -8.91 6.35
C LYS A 106 12.28 -7.84 6.53
N LYS A 107 13.42 -8.02 5.87
CA LYS A 107 14.53 -7.08 5.92
C LYS A 107 14.14 -5.70 5.38
N ALA A 108 13.40 -5.62 4.28
CA ALA A 108 12.95 -4.34 3.74
C ALA A 108 11.98 -3.62 4.69
N ILE A 109 10.99 -4.35 5.25
CA ILE A 109 10.05 -3.83 6.26
C ILE A 109 10.82 -3.29 7.48
N ASP A 110 11.75 -4.09 8.01
CA ASP A 110 12.54 -3.73 9.19
C ASP A 110 13.49 -2.57 8.90
N ASP A 111 14.12 -2.50 7.73
CA ASP A 111 15.03 -1.42 7.35
C ASP A 111 14.26 -0.10 7.19
N LEU A 112 13.10 -0.11 6.53
CA LEU A 112 12.22 1.06 6.38
C LEU A 112 11.82 1.63 7.74
N TYR A 113 11.39 0.76 8.65
CA TYR A 113 10.98 1.17 9.99
C TYR A 113 12.17 1.62 10.84
N ASN A 114 13.20 0.79 11.01
CA ASN A 114 14.27 1.06 11.97
C ASN A 114 15.16 2.23 11.55
N LYS A 115 15.33 2.48 10.25
CA LYS A 115 16.19 3.57 9.76
C LYS A 115 15.41 4.86 9.52
N PHE A 116 14.15 4.76 9.11
CA PHE A 116 13.39 5.90 8.62
C PHE A 116 12.11 6.18 9.40
N GLY A 117 11.67 5.28 10.28
CA GLY A 117 10.39 5.39 10.98
C GLY A 117 9.19 5.15 10.05
N ILE A 118 9.41 4.47 8.93
CA ILE A 118 8.40 4.23 7.91
C ILE A 118 7.76 2.87 8.17
N HIS A 119 6.46 2.89 8.44
CA HIS A 119 5.62 1.71 8.61
C HIS A 119 5.24 1.06 7.27
N SER A 120 4.69 -0.15 7.30
CA SER A 120 4.29 -0.93 6.13
C SER A 120 2.85 -1.42 6.27
N LEU A 121 2.01 -1.05 5.31
CA LEU A 121 0.73 -1.71 5.03
C LEU A 121 1.06 -2.93 4.17
N VAL A 122 0.92 -4.14 4.74
CA VAL A 122 1.35 -5.38 4.08
C VAL A 122 0.17 -6.04 3.41
N GLY A 123 0.16 -6.00 2.08
CA GLY A 123 -0.96 -6.44 1.26
C GLY A 123 -0.86 -7.84 0.67
N THR A 124 -2.01 -8.32 0.21
CA THR A 124 -2.17 -9.51 -0.62
C THR A 124 -3.27 -9.28 -1.65
N TYR A 125 -3.08 -9.76 -2.88
CA TYR A 125 -4.10 -9.70 -3.93
C TYR A 125 -5.26 -10.69 -3.71
N LEU A 126 -5.20 -11.57 -2.71
CA LEU A 126 -6.19 -12.65 -2.52
C LEU A 126 -6.40 -13.49 -3.79
N GLY A 127 -5.30 -13.79 -4.47
CA GLY A 127 -5.27 -14.56 -5.70
C GLY A 127 -5.86 -13.86 -6.93
N PHE A 128 -6.13 -12.55 -6.89
CA PHE A 128 -6.80 -11.83 -7.98
C PHE A 128 -6.11 -12.01 -9.34
N TRP A 129 -4.78 -12.04 -9.34
CA TRP A 129 -3.96 -12.17 -10.54
C TRP A 129 -3.46 -13.62 -10.78
N ASN A 130 -4.00 -14.61 -10.07
CA ASN A 130 -3.59 -16.00 -10.24
C ASN A 130 -4.14 -16.59 -11.55
N TRP A 131 -3.47 -17.64 -12.04
CA TRP A 131 -3.99 -18.53 -13.07
C TRP A 131 -4.17 -19.95 -12.50
N PRO A 132 -5.32 -20.63 -12.70
CA PRO A 132 -6.55 -20.11 -13.32
C PRO A 132 -7.12 -18.89 -12.57
N PRO A 133 -8.00 -18.08 -13.21
CA PRO A 133 -8.57 -16.88 -12.61
C PRO A 133 -9.18 -17.14 -11.23
N PRO A 134 -9.22 -16.12 -10.34
CA PRO A 134 -9.73 -16.28 -8.98
C PRO A 134 -11.16 -16.77 -8.98
N ASN A 135 -11.52 -17.73 -8.12
CA ASN A 135 -12.91 -18.15 -7.94
C ASN A 135 -13.27 -18.29 -6.46
N TYR A 136 -13.90 -17.27 -5.90
CA TYR A 136 -14.25 -17.25 -4.46
C TYR A 136 -15.42 -18.18 -4.10
N SER A 137 -16.07 -18.80 -5.08
CA SER A 137 -17.05 -19.88 -4.84
C SER A 137 -16.39 -21.26 -4.71
N ASP A 138 -15.14 -21.39 -5.13
CA ASP A 138 -14.39 -22.65 -5.10
C ASP A 138 -13.68 -22.84 -3.75
N ALA A 139 -13.98 -23.96 -3.10
CA ALA A 139 -13.41 -24.32 -1.81
C ALA A 139 -11.89 -24.59 -1.88
N GLU A 140 -11.39 -25.19 -2.96
CA GLU A 140 -9.96 -25.47 -3.12
C GLU A 140 -9.17 -24.18 -3.31
N PHE A 141 -9.68 -23.28 -4.17
CA PHE A 141 -9.12 -21.94 -4.33
C PHE A 141 -9.09 -21.18 -3.00
N ASN A 142 -10.22 -21.14 -2.28
CA ASN A 142 -10.30 -20.45 -0.98
C ASN A 142 -9.32 -21.06 0.04
N GLN A 143 -9.15 -22.38 0.07
CA GLN A 143 -8.21 -23.05 0.97
C GLN A 143 -6.75 -22.73 0.64
N LYS A 144 -6.40 -22.65 -0.65
CA LYS A 144 -5.08 -22.22 -1.12
C LYS A 144 -4.79 -20.79 -0.65
N ILE A 145 -5.69 -19.84 -0.93
CA ILE A 145 -5.50 -18.43 -0.55
C ILE A 145 -5.44 -18.25 0.97
N LYS A 146 -6.27 -18.97 1.75
CA LYS A 146 -6.17 -19.00 3.22
C LYS A 146 -4.78 -19.39 3.69
N THR A 147 -4.23 -20.45 3.13
CA THR A 147 -2.90 -20.95 3.49
C THR A 147 -1.82 -19.90 3.23
N GLU A 148 -1.85 -19.28 2.05
CA GLU A 148 -0.91 -18.20 1.67
C GLU A 148 -1.01 -16.99 2.60
N VAL A 149 -2.23 -16.52 2.89
CA VAL A 149 -2.47 -15.35 3.76
C VAL A 149 -2.03 -15.61 5.19
N PHE A 150 -2.36 -16.78 5.76
CA PHE A 150 -1.99 -17.09 7.14
C PHE A 150 -0.48 -17.29 7.27
N GLU A 151 0.18 -17.83 6.26
CA GLU A 151 1.65 -17.93 6.25
C GLU A 151 2.31 -16.56 6.19
N MET A 152 1.84 -15.67 5.31
CA MET A 152 2.29 -14.26 5.28
C MET A 152 2.19 -13.61 6.66
N VAL A 153 1.04 -13.73 7.33
CA VAL A 153 0.84 -13.12 8.67
C VAL A 153 1.80 -13.73 9.70
N ARG A 154 1.97 -15.05 9.72
CA ARG A 154 2.91 -15.72 10.64
C ARG A 154 4.36 -15.25 10.44
N LEU A 155 4.78 -15.07 9.19
CA LEU A 155 6.14 -14.66 8.85
C LEU A 155 6.46 -13.24 9.29
N TYR A 156 5.50 -12.31 9.19
CA TYR A 156 5.80 -10.88 9.34
C TYR A 156 5.19 -10.19 10.56
N LYS A 157 4.25 -10.81 11.30
CA LYS A 157 3.56 -10.18 12.45
C LYS A 157 4.46 -9.65 13.58
N ASP A 158 5.69 -10.15 13.69
CA ASP A 158 6.65 -9.69 14.70
C ASP A 158 7.67 -8.69 14.13
N SER A 159 7.47 -8.21 12.90
CA SER A 159 8.26 -7.13 12.32
C SER A 159 7.71 -5.78 12.82
N PRO A 160 8.54 -4.93 13.44
CA PRO A 160 8.10 -3.67 14.04
C PRO A 160 7.54 -2.66 13.03
N GLY A 161 7.86 -2.84 11.74
CA GLY A 161 7.37 -1.99 10.67
C GLY A 161 5.95 -2.27 10.24
N VAL A 162 5.35 -3.42 10.57
CA VAL A 162 3.98 -3.73 10.14
C VAL A 162 3.00 -2.76 10.81
N LEU A 163 2.07 -2.20 10.03
CA LEU A 163 1.00 -1.32 10.51
C LEU A 163 -0.37 -1.98 10.45
N THR A 164 -0.67 -2.63 9.33
CA THR A 164 -1.93 -3.34 9.09
C THR A 164 -1.76 -4.35 7.96
N TRP A 165 -2.55 -5.42 8.02
CA TRP A 165 -2.74 -6.36 6.92
C TRP A 165 -3.79 -5.83 5.94
N VAL A 166 -3.46 -5.77 4.65
CA VAL A 166 -4.39 -5.29 3.61
C VAL A 166 -4.84 -6.48 2.76
N LEU A 167 -6.12 -6.84 2.87
CA LEU A 167 -6.73 -7.95 2.14
C LEU A 167 -7.37 -7.43 0.85
N GLY A 168 -6.79 -7.79 -0.29
CA GLY A 168 -7.29 -7.44 -1.62
C GLY A 168 -6.65 -6.19 -2.23
N ASN A 169 -6.98 -5.97 -3.50
CA ASN A 169 -6.71 -4.77 -4.29
C ASN A 169 -7.84 -4.62 -5.33
N GLU A 170 -8.94 -3.99 -4.92
CA GLU A 170 -10.13 -3.78 -5.78
C GLU A 170 -10.73 -5.05 -6.38
N ASN A 171 -10.61 -6.19 -5.70
CA ASN A 171 -11.13 -7.47 -6.20
C ASN A 171 -12.63 -7.41 -6.50
N ASN A 172 -13.35 -6.47 -5.89
CA ASN A 172 -14.77 -6.25 -6.11
C ASN A 172 -15.13 -5.80 -7.54
N TYR A 173 -14.18 -5.32 -8.35
CA TYR A 173 -14.42 -5.11 -9.77
C TYR A 173 -14.64 -6.41 -10.56
N SER A 174 -14.29 -7.58 -10.00
CA SER A 174 -14.62 -8.88 -10.63
C SER A 174 -16.08 -9.32 -10.45
N PHE A 175 -16.88 -8.58 -9.67
CA PHE A 175 -18.28 -8.95 -9.45
C PHE A 175 -19.13 -8.69 -10.70
N ASP A 176 -18.75 -7.71 -11.49
CA ASP A 176 -19.46 -7.34 -12.71
C ASP A 176 -19.07 -8.26 -13.88
N ARG A 177 -20.04 -8.61 -14.73
CA ARG A 177 -19.81 -9.54 -15.86
C ARG A 177 -18.81 -9.01 -16.89
N GLN A 178 -18.70 -7.69 -17.04
CA GLN A 178 -17.71 -7.06 -17.93
C GLN A 178 -16.36 -6.84 -17.25
N GLY A 179 -16.23 -7.17 -15.96
CA GLY A 179 -15.06 -6.90 -15.15
C GLY A 179 -13.84 -7.73 -15.50
N ILE A 180 -12.72 -7.29 -14.91
CA ILE A 180 -11.43 -7.97 -14.93
C ILE A 180 -11.51 -9.24 -14.07
N GLN A 181 -10.81 -10.30 -14.49
CA GLN A 181 -10.71 -11.58 -13.75
C GLN A 181 -12.07 -12.24 -13.46
N ARG A 182 -12.80 -12.57 -14.52
CA ARG A 182 -14.16 -13.15 -14.43
C ARG A 182 -14.16 -14.52 -13.75
N TRP A 183 -15.19 -14.75 -12.94
CA TRP A 183 -15.46 -16.03 -12.28
C TRP A 183 -16.95 -16.25 -12.04
N SER A 184 -17.35 -17.52 -11.88
CA SER A 184 -18.74 -17.92 -11.62
C SER A 184 -18.82 -19.31 -10.97
N SER A 185 -20.04 -19.78 -10.74
CA SER A 185 -20.40 -21.14 -10.34
C SER A 185 -21.78 -21.50 -10.87
N ASP A 186 -22.15 -22.79 -10.84
CA ASP A 186 -23.50 -23.25 -11.23
C ASP A 186 -24.60 -22.49 -10.47
N VAL A 187 -24.38 -22.17 -9.19
CA VAL A 187 -25.32 -21.40 -8.38
C VAL A 187 -25.46 -19.98 -8.91
N ILE A 188 -24.35 -19.30 -9.18
CA ILE A 188 -24.36 -17.93 -9.72
C ILE A 188 -25.02 -17.92 -11.11
N ASP A 189 -24.71 -18.89 -11.95
CA ASP A 189 -25.20 -18.94 -13.33
C ASP A 189 -26.71 -19.20 -13.43
N THR A 190 -27.33 -19.77 -12.39
CA THR A 190 -28.79 -19.95 -12.32
C THR A 190 -29.56 -18.71 -11.83
N LEU A 191 -28.88 -17.67 -11.34
CA LEU A 191 -29.52 -16.46 -10.84
C LEU A 191 -30.14 -15.63 -11.99
N PRO A 192 -31.33 -15.04 -11.75
CA PRO A 192 -32.21 -14.56 -12.83
C PRO A 192 -31.69 -13.32 -13.58
N ASP A 193 -30.79 -12.54 -12.98
CA ASP A 193 -30.32 -11.26 -13.52
C ASP A 193 -28.89 -10.92 -13.06
N GLU A 194 -28.26 -9.97 -13.75
CA GLU A 194 -26.86 -9.57 -13.49
C GLU A 194 -26.66 -8.95 -12.11
N GLU A 195 -27.64 -8.22 -11.58
CA GLU A 195 -27.54 -7.60 -10.26
C GLU A 195 -27.61 -8.65 -9.15
N SER A 196 -28.45 -9.68 -9.31
CA SER A 196 -28.51 -10.85 -8.43
C SER A 196 -27.18 -11.62 -8.44
N GLN A 197 -26.57 -11.81 -9.61
CA GLN A 197 -25.25 -12.45 -9.75
C GLN A 197 -24.13 -11.64 -9.08
N ARG A 198 -24.11 -10.32 -9.31
CA ARG A 198 -23.16 -9.39 -8.69
C ARG A 198 -23.27 -9.41 -7.18
N LYS A 199 -24.49 -9.39 -6.63
CA LYS A 199 -24.75 -9.48 -5.19
C LYS A 199 -24.25 -10.79 -4.60
N GLU A 200 -24.46 -11.92 -5.28
CA GLU A 200 -24.01 -13.22 -4.80
C GLU A 200 -22.48 -13.33 -4.81
N LYS A 201 -21.82 -12.84 -5.87
CA LYS A 201 -20.35 -12.74 -5.92
C LYS A 201 -19.79 -11.88 -4.79
N ALA A 202 -20.40 -10.72 -4.56
CA ALA A 202 -20.04 -9.84 -3.44
C ALA A 202 -20.22 -10.55 -2.09
N ARG A 203 -21.34 -11.26 -1.89
CA ARG A 203 -21.62 -12.03 -0.67
C ARG A 203 -20.54 -13.09 -0.43
N LEU A 204 -20.19 -13.89 -1.45
CA LEU A 204 -19.18 -14.94 -1.37
C LEU A 204 -17.79 -14.36 -1.06
N TYR A 205 -17.36 -13.34 -1.80
CA TYR A 205 -16.07 -12.69 -1.58
C TYR A 205 -15.97 -12.07 -0.19
N TYR A 206 -16.95 -11.28 0.24
CA TYR A 206 -16.90 -10.63 1.55
C TYR A 206 -17.01 -11.63 2.71
N SER A 207 -17.76 -12.72 2.54
CA SER A 207 -17.76 -13.81 3.52
C SER A 207 -16.36 -14.44 3.65
N PHE A 208 -15.69 -14.66 2.51
CA PHE A 208 -14.32 -15.18 2.47
C PHE A 208 -13.32 -14.22 3.15
N VAL A 209 -13.39 -12.92 2.85
CA VAL A 209 -12.56 -11.90 3.53
C VAL A 209 -12.83 -11.87 5.04
N ASN A 210 -14.08 -12.05 5.47
CA ASN A 210 -14.42 -12.10 6.89
C ASN A 210 -13.79 -13.30 7.60
N GLU A 211 -13.81 -14.47 6.97
CA GLU A 211 -13.15 -15.66 7.49
C GLU A 211 -11.65 -15.44 7.65
N LEU A 212 -11.00 -14.82 6.67
CA LEU A 212 -9.59 -14.43 6.77
C LEU A 212 -9.38 -13.47 7.95
N ALA A 213 -10.19 -12.42 8.07
CA ALA A 213 -10.06 -11.42 9.14
C ALA A 213 -10.15 -12.05 10.53
N LYS A 214 -11.11 -12.95 10.76
CA LYS A 214 -11.26 -13.69 12.02
C LYS A 214 -10.03 -14.51 12.37
N GLU A 215 -9.50 -15.28 11.41
CA GLU A 215 -8.36 -16.15 11.66
C GLU A 215 -7.05 -15.34 11.80
N ILE A 216 -6.85 -14.29 11.01
CA ILE A 216 -5.71 -13.38 11.15
C ILE A 216 -5.67 -12.80 12.56
N LYS A 217 -6.80 -12.33 13.11
CA LYS A 217 -6.88 -11.78 14.46
C LYS A 217 -6.53 -12.80 15.57
N LYS A 218 -6.71 -14.10 15.32
CA LYS A 218 -6.23 -15.16 16.23
C LYS A 218 -4.72 -15.35 16.14
N ILE A 219 -4.16 -15.27 14.94
CA ILE A 219 -2.71 -15.44 14.68
C ILE A 219 -1.92 -14.22 15.16
N ASP A 220 -2.49 -13.04 14.92
CA ASP A 220 -1.91 -11.72 15.19
C ASP A 220 -2.97 -10.74 15.74
N PRO A 221 -3.13 -10.67 17.06
CA PRO A 221 -4.04 -9.71 17.69
C PRO A 221 -3.47 -8.29 17.78
N LYS A 222 -2.23 -8.04 17.30
CA LYS A 222 -1.53 -6.76 17.47
C LYS A 222 -1.81 -5.76 16.36
N HIS A 223 -2.16 -6.24 15.16
CA HIS A 223 -2.32 -5.41 13.97
C HIS A 223 -3.76 -5.45 13.44
N PRO A 224 -4.31 -4.29 13.02
CA PRO A 224 -5.60 -4.24 12.34
C PRO A 224 -5.62 -5.00 11.00
N VAL A 225 -6.79 -5.53 10.66
CA VAL A 225 -7.08 -6.10 9.34
C VAL A 225 -7.90 -5.10 8.53
N THR A 226 -7.33 -4.68 7.40
CA THR A 226 -7.92 -3.77 6.43
C THR A 226 -8.45 -4.56 5.24
N MET A 227 -9.72 -4.37 4.88
CA MET A 227 -10.28 -4.88 3.63
C MET A 227 -10.16 -3.82 2.54
N SER A 228 -9.45 -4.12 1.46
CA SER A 228 -9.29 -3.21 0.32
C SER A 228 -10.42 -3.36 -0.68
N VAL A 229 -11.03 -2.24 -1.08
CA VAL A 229 -12.13 -2.17 -2.05
C VAL A 229 -11.96 -0.97 -2.97
N GLY A 230 -12.33 -1.16 -4.24
CA GLY A 230 -12.50 -0.06 -5.20
C GLY A 230 -13.91 0.49 -5.11
N GLU A 231 -14.06 1.79 -4.85
CA GLU A 231 -15.36 2.46 -4.73
C GLU A 231 -16.31 1.90 -3.65
N VAL A 232 -17.50 2.52 -3.49
CA VAL A 232 -18.43 2.22 -2.38
C VAL A 232 -19.59 1.28 -2.73
N THR A 233 -19.69 0.86 -3.99
CA THR A 233 -20.90 0.24 -4.58
C THR A 233 -21.36 -1.00 -3.83
N SER A 234 -20.44 -1.78 -3.29
CA SER A 234 -20.71 -3.06 -2.61
C SER A 234 -20.51 -3.02 -1.09
N LEU A 235 -20.29 -1.84 -0.49
CA LEU A 235 -20.04 -1.70 0.95
C LEU A 235 -21.22 -2.14 1.83
N ASP A 236 -22.47 -1.95 1.38
CA ASP A 236 -23.64 -2.41 2.14
C ASP A 236 -23.68 -3.95 2.28
N ILE A 237 -23.18 -4.67 1.26
CA ILE A 237 -23.06 -6.12 1.29
C ILE A 237 -21.88 -6.53 2.18
N ALA A 238 -20.77 -5.79 2.09
CA ALA A 238 -19.60 -6.00 2.95
C ALA A 238 -19.95 -5.82 4.43
N LYS A 239 -20.78 -4.83 4.78
CA LYS A 239 -21.25 -4.62 6.17
C LYS A 239 -21.90 -5.85 6.78
N VAL A 240 -22.69 -6.57 5.98
CA VAL A 240 -23.42 -7.76 6.44
C VAL A 240 -22.49 -8.99 6.50
N ASN A 241 -21.63 -9.16 5.50
CA ASN A 241 -20.88 -10.41 5.31
C ASN A 241 -19.43 -10.36 5.85
N CYS A 242 -18.89 -9.16 6.08
CA CYS A 242 -17.53 -8.91 6.53
C CYS A 242 -17.44 -8.03 7.80
N PRO A 243 -18.22 -8.27 8.86
CA PRO A 243 -18.23 -7.40 10.03
C PRO A 243 -16.94 -7.44 10.88
N ASP A 244 -16.07 -8.43 10.68
CA ASP A 244 -14.89 -8.65 11.53
C ASP A 244 -13.62 -7.97 11.00
N VAL A 245 -13.68 -7.15 9.95
CA VAL A 245 -12.55 -6.27 9.57
C VAL A 245 -12.51 -5.02 10.45
N ASP A 246 -11.32 -4.45 10.63
CA ASP A 246 -11.12 -3.27 11.48
C ASP A 246 -11.24 -1.96 10.71
N VAL A 247 -10.85 -2.00 9.42
CA VAL A 247 -10.65 -0.82 8.57
C VAL A 247 -11.10 -1.12 7.13
N ILE A 248 -11.64 -0.10 6.46
CA ILE A 248 -11.85 -0.12 5.01
C ILE A 248 -10.63 0.51 4.34
N GLY A 249 -9.96 -0.24 3.48
CA GLY A 249 -9.00 0.28 2.51
C GLY A 249 -9.78 0.72 1.28
N MET A 250 -9.69 2.00 0.93
CA MET A 250 -10.41 2.57 -0.20
C MET A 250 -9.45 2.93 -1.33
N ILE A 251 -9.76 2.45 -2.52
CA ILE A 251 -9.09 2.81 -3.76
C ILE A 251 -10.08 3.59 -4.63
N THR A 252 -9.68 4.78 -5.05
CA THR A 252 -10.58 5.70 -5.78
C THR A 252 -9.83 6.82 -6.48
N TYR A 253 -10.34 7.23 -7.64
CA TYR A 253 -9.79 8.26 -8.50
C TYR A 253 -10.90 9.25 -8.90
N ARG A 254 -11.29 10.14 -7.97
CA ARG A 254 -12.44 11.06 -8.13
C ARG A 254 -12.05 12.50 -8.50
N GLY A 255 -10.83 12.71 -9.02
CA GLY A 255 -10.33 14.02 -9.43
C GLY A 255 -9.76 14.83 -8.27
N PRO A 256 -9.95 16.16 -8.19
CA PRO A 256 -9.28 17.00 -7.20
C PRO A 256 -9.76 16.80 -5.75
N GLY A 257 -10.80 15.99 -5.54
CA GLY A 257 -11.31 15.64 -4.21
C GLY A 257 -12.20 14.41 -4.28
N PHE A 258 -12.70 13.96 -3.13
CA PHE A 258 -13.44 12.70 -3.00
C PHE A 258 -14.96 12.90 -2.86
N GLY A 259 -15.41 14.14 -2.88
CA GLY A 259 -16.83 14.52 -2.90
C GLY A 259 -17.58 14.02 -1.66
N ASN A 260 -18.51 13.08 -1.85
CA ASN A 260 -19.30 12.50 -0.76
C ASN A 260 -18.78 11.14 -0.25
N LEU A 261 -17.61 10.68 -0.71
CA LEU A 261 -17.04 9.37 -0.40
C LEU A 261 -17.08 9.05 1.10
N PHE A 262 -16.48 9.91 1.93
CA PHE A 262 -16.39 9.69 3.37
C PHE A 262 -17.76 9.58 4.04
N ARG A 263 -18.76 10.35 3.56
CA ARG A 263 -20.16 10.25 4.04
C ARG A 263 -20.80 8.94 3.62
N GLN A 264 -20.60 8.51 2.37
CA GLN A 264 -21.12 7.23 1.88
C GLN A 264 -20.53 6.06 2.66
N ILE A 265 -19.22 6.06 2.95
CA ILE A 265 -18.58 5.05 3.79
C ILE A 265 -19.22 5.01 5.18
N LYS A 266 -19.41 6.18 5.80
CA LYS A 266 -20.08 6.29 7.11
C LYS A 266 -21.51 5.76 7.09
N GLN A 267 -22.26 6.00 6.01
CA GLN A 267 -23.64 5.55 5.90
C GLN A 267 -23.75 4.03 5.62
N LYS A 268 -22.91 3.51 4.73
CA LYS A 268 -22.98 2.14 4.23
C LYS A 268 -22.35 1.12 5.17
N PHE A 269 -21.23 1.45 5.83
CA PHE A 269 -20.51 0.52 6.70
C PHE A 269 -20.11 1.11 8.06
N ASP A 270 -19.72 2.39 8.14
CA ASP A 270 -19.28 3.07 9.38
C ASP A 270 -18.05 2.44 10.06
N LEU A 271 -17.04 2.09 9.26
CA LEU A 271 -15.69 1.78 9.73
C LEU A 271 -14.73 2.95 9.40
N PRO A 272 -13.58 3.05 10.09
CA PRO A 272 -12.53 3.95 9.67
C PRO A 272 -12.04 3.57 8.26
N VAL A 273 -11.58 4.57 7.51
CA VAL A 273 -11.05 4.39 6.16
C VAL A 273 -9.58 4.81 6.07
N ILE A 274 -8.77 3.96 5.44
CA ILE A 274 -7.47 4.33 4.90
C ILE A 274 -7.66 4.48 3.38
N MET A 275 -7.27 5.61 2.82
CA MET A 275 -7.22 5.78 1.37
C MET A 275 -6.02 5.00 0.84
N THR A 276 -6.18 3.70 0.58
CA THR A 276 -5.07 2.79 0.23
C THR A 276 -4.53 3.02 -1.16
N GLU A 277 -5.23 3.79 -2.00
CA GLU A 277 -4.74 4.27 -3.28
C GLU A 277 -5.61 5.44 -3.78
N TRP A 278 -4.94 6.52 -4.15
CA TRP A 278 -5.47 7.79 -4.66
C TRP A 278 -4.33 8.49 -5.40
N GLY A 279 -4.60 9.32 -6.39
CA GLY A 279 -3.51 10.02 -7.10
C GLY A 279 -3.95 10.75 -8.35
N ALA A 280 -2.97 11.20 -9.13
CA ALA A 280 -3.11 11.77 -10.45
C ALA A 280 -1.82 11.46 -11.22
N ASP A 281 -1.90 11.15 -12.50
CA ASP A 281 -0.70 11.06 -13.33
C ASP A 281 -0.16 12.46 -13.68
N SER A 282 1.08 12.49 -14.18
CA SER A 282 1.77 13.71 -14.60
C SER A 282 1.95 13.78 -16.11
N PHE A 283 1.00 13.28 -16.91
CA PHE A 283 1.08 13.33 -18.36
C PHE A 283 -0.23 13.81 -18.96
N ASN A 284 -0.20 14.95 -19.66
CA ASN A 284 -1.42 15.51 -20.23
C ASN A 284 -1.73 14.86 -21.57
N ALA A 285 -2.84 14.12 -21.63
CA ALA A 285 -3.22 13.37 -22.82
C ALA A 285 -3.62 14.28 -24.02
N VAL A 286 -4.02 15.53 -23.77
CA VAL A 286 -4.37 16.49 -24.84
C VAL A 286 -3.13 17.11 -25.46
N THR A 287 -2.15 17.52 -24.64
CA THR A 287 -0.93 18.16 -25.14
C THR A 287 0.16 17.16 -25.49
N GLU A 288 0.02 15.90 -25.05
CA GLU A 288 1.02 14.83 -25.17
C GLU A 288 2.38 15.20 -24.54
N GLU A 289 2.34 15.88 -23.39
CA GLU A 289 3.54 16.38 -22.69
C GLU A 289 3.44 16.11 -21.16
N PRO A 290 4.57 16.02 -20.45
CA PRO A 290 4.57 15.95 -18.99
C PRO A 290 3.91 17.17 -18.34
N ASP A 291 3.02 16.92 -17.38
CA ASP A 291 2.20 17.94 -16.70
C ASP A 291 2.28 17.80 -15.17
N GLU A 292 3.47 18.13 -14.64
CA GLU A 292 3.71 18.08 -13.20
C GLU A 292 2.93 19.16 -12.42
N ASP A 293 2.46 20.23 -13.08
CA ASP A 293 1.70 21.30 -12.43
C ASP A 293 0.29 20.83 -12.06
N ASN A 294 -0.42 20.20 -12.99
CA ASN A 294 -1.74 19.63 -12.69
C ASN A 294 -1.63 18.47 -11.70
N GLN A 295 -0.61 17.62 -11.82
CA GLN A 295 -0.36 16.57 -10.81
C GLN A 295 -0.20 17.19 -9.41
N ALA A 296 0.68 18.18 -9.25
CA ALA A 296 0.94 18.81 -7.96
C ALA A 296 -0.34 19.45 -7.36
N GLU A 297 -1.12 20.17 -8.16
CA GLU A 297 -2.36 20.80 -7.67
C GLU A 297 -3.41 19.76 -7.27
N PHE A 298 -3.63 18.72 -8.08
CA PHE A 298 -4.59 17.67 -7.75
C PHE A 298 -4.21 16.95 -6.46
N LEU A 299 -2.94 16.57 -6.31
CA LEU A 299 -2.49 15.86 -5.09
C LEU A 299 -2.57 16.74 -3.84
N LYS A 300 -2.32 18.06 -3.96
CA LYS A 300 -2.57 19.01 -2.86
C LYS A 300 -4.04 19.00 -2.45
N LEU A 301 -4.95 19.17 -3.40
CA LEU A 301 -6.40 19.24 -3.13
C LEU A 301 -6.94 17.92 -2.57
N GLN A 302 -6.51 16.78 -3.13
CA GLN A 302 -6.85 15.45 -2.63
C GLN A 302 -6.35 15.25 -1.19
N TRP A 303 -5.09 15.61 -0.89
CA TRP A 303 -4.56 15.53 0.46
C TRP A 303 -5.33 16.42 1.46
N GLN A 304 -5.68 17.65 1.08
CA GLN A 304 -6.47 18.55 1.92
C GLN A 304 -7.87 17.99 2.21
N ASP A 305 -8.49 17.27 1.27
CA ASP A 305 -9.77 16.57 1.50
C ASP A 305 -9.61 15.38 2.46
N ILE A 306 -8.52 14.60 2.30
CA ILE A 306 -8.16 13.52 3.25
C ILE A 306 -8.00 14.08 4.66
N GLU A 307 -7.18 15.13 4.82
CA GLU A 307 -6.91 15.78 6.09
C GLU A 307 -8.19 16.29 6.75
N ARG A 308 -9.02 17.02 6.00
CA ARG A 308 -10.32 17.52 6.47
C ARG A 308 -11.21 16.42 7.03
N ASN A 309 -11.16 15.21 6.47
CA ASN A 309 -12.00 14.09 6.90
C ASN A 309 -11.38 13.22 8.02
N THR A 310 -10.21 13.60 8.56
CA THR A 310 -9.64 12.98 9.77
C THR A 310 -10.25 13.49 11.08
N ASP A 311 -10.90 14.65 11.04
CA ASP A 311 -11.53 15.26 12.21
C ASP A 311 -13.04 15.47 12.01
N THR A 312 -13.77 15.50 13.13
CA THR A 312 -15.23 15.68 13.16
C THR A 312 -15.67 17.14 13.21
N LYS A 313 -14.73 18.09 13.30
CA LYS A 313 -15.04 19.53 13.29
C LYS A 313 -15.24 20.04 11.87
N HIS A 314 -14.45 19.56 10.92
CA HIS A 314 -14.44 20.01 9.53
C HIS A 314 -14.98 18.97 8.55
N GLY A 315 -14.84 17.67 8.86
CA GLY A 315 -15.25 16.58 7.99
C GLY A 315 -16.01 15.47 8.71
N VAL A 316 -16.03 14.29 8.10
CA VAL A 316 -16.75 13.14 8.64
C VAL A 316 -16.03 12.51 9.83
N GLY A 317 -14.72 12.73 9.96
CA GLY A 317 -13.89 12.20 11.03
C GLY A 317 -13.72 10.67 10.97
N ASN A 318 -13.70 10.09 9.78
CA ASN A 318 -13.49 8.65 9.58
C ASN A 318 -12.24 8.30 8.77
N CYS A 319 -11.50 9.28 8.24
CA CYS A 319 -10.26 9.01 7.51
C CYS A 319 -9.06 8.89 8.45
N LEU A 320 -8.19 7.90 8.19
CA LEU A 320 -6.94 7.66 8.93
C LEU A 320 -5.70 8.17 8.17
N GLY A 321 -5.90 8.87 7.04
CA GLY A 321 -4.87 9.17 6.05
C GLY A 321 -4.88 8.17 4.90
N GLY A 322 -3.75 8.01 4.21
CA GLY A 322 -3.68 7.15 3.04
C GLY A 322 -2.32 6.98 2.41
N THR A 323 -2.29 6.19 1.34
CA THR A 323 -1.13 5.92 0.50
C THR A 323 -1.38 6.37 -0.93
N LEU A 324 -0.64 7.38 -1.36
CA LEU A 324 -0.67 7.92 -2.72
C LEU A 324 -0.18 6.89 -3.73
N PHE A 325 -0.81 6.79 -4.89
CA PHE A 325 -0.32 6.08 -6.05
C PHE A 325 0.35 7.08 -7.01
N GLU A 326 1.67 7.08 -7.13
CA GLU A 326 2.63 6.22 -6.40
C GLU A 326 4.00 6.85 -6.16
N TRP A 327 4.92 6.12 -5.51
CA TRP A 327 6.24 6.66 -5.19
C TRP A 327 7.04 7.01 -6.45
N SER A 328 7.20 6.06 -7.37
CA SER A 328 8.01 6.22 -8.58
C SER A 328 7.26 5.82 -9.83
N ASP A 329 7.55 6.49 -10.94
CA ASP A 329 7.01 6.09 -12.25
C ASP A 329 7.33 4.62 -12.55
N GLU A 330 6.34 3.88 -13.01
CA GLU A 330 6.46 2.46 -13.34
C GLU A 330 6.34 2.24 -14.86
N TRP A 331 7.48 2.27 -15.55
CA TRP A 331 7.61 2.25 -17.03
C TRP A 331 7.12 0.96 -17.73
N TRP A 332 6.65 -0.01 -16.97
CA TRP A 332 6.11 -1.26 -17.50
C TRP A 332 4.58 -1.25 -17.58
N LYS A 333 3.91 -0.29 -16.93
CA LYS A 333 2.45 -0.26 -16.80
C LYS A 333 1.73 0.11 -18.09
N GLY A 334 2.38 0.78 -19.04
CA GLY A 334 1.76 1.14 -20.31
C GLY A 334 1.38 -0.09 -21.11
N ASN A 335 2.24 -1.10 -21.13
CA ASN A 335 1.87 -2.44 -21.58
C ASN A 335 2.70 -3.54 -20.90
N PRO A 336 2.15 -4.19 -19.85
CA PRO A 336 2.85 -5.26 -19.16
C PRO A 336 3.12 -6.51 -20.02
N ASN A 337 2.52 -6.62 -21.20
CA ASN A 337 2.69 -7.76 -22.10
C ASN A 337 3.74 -7.53 -23.20
N LEU A 338 4.34 -6.33 -23.28
CA LEU A 338 5.30 -5.97 -24.32
C LEU A 338 6.67 -5.59 -23.73
N PRO A 339 7.57 -6.56 -23.46
CA PRO A 339 8.85 -6.29 -22.78
C PRO A 339 9.76 -5.25 -23.42
N HIS A 340 9.61 -5.01 -24.72
CA HIS A 340 10.39 -4.00 -25.43
C HIS A 340 9.97 -2.56 -25.09
N THR A 341 8.76 -2.36 -24.55
CA THR A 341 8.27 -1.03 -24.14
C THR A 341 8.74 -0.66 -22.74
N TRP A 342 9.13 -1.61 -21.88
CA TRP A 342 9.46 -1.34 -20.47
C TRP A 342 10.70 -0.44 -20.26
N SER A 343 11.46 -0.17 -21.32
CA SER A 343 12.60 0.76 -21.32
C SER A 343 12.29 2.09 -22.01
N VAL A 344 11.03 2.32 -22.37
CA VAL A 344 10.47 3.52 -22.98
C VAL A 344 9.42 4.03 -22.02
N HIS A 345 9.42 5.34 -21.74
CA HIS A 345 8.36 5.94 -20.93
C HIS A 345 7.19 6.23 -21.88
N GLU A 346 6.20 5.35 -21.89
CA GLU A 346 5.09 5.39 -22.84
C GLU A 346 4.16 6.57 -22.57
N VAL A 347 3.70 7.21 -23.64
CA VAL A 347 2.84 8.41 -23.57
C VAL A 347 1.36 8.09 -23.74
N SER A 348 1.03 6.85 -24.08
CA SER A 348 -0.37 6.44 -24.30
C SER A 348 -1.07 6.19 -22.97
N ALA A 349 -2.22 6.82 -22.75
CA ALA A 349 -3.12 6.51 -21.64
C ALA A 349 -3.73 5.09 -21.77
N GLN A 350 -4.13 4.48 -20.65
CA GLN A 350 -4.71 3.13 -20.63
C GLN A 350 -6.20 3.11 -20.27
N TRP A 351 -6.70 4.16 -19.62
CA TRP A 351 -8.11 4.26 -19.25
C TRP A 351 -8.59 5.71 -19.18
N TYR A 352 -9.91 5.87 -19.09
CA TYR A 352 -10.57 7.16 -19.10
C TYR A 352 -11.09 7.56 -17.73
N ASN A 353 -10.94 8.83 -17.38
CA ASN A 353 -11.58 9.41 -16.21
C ASN A 353 -11.85 10.91 -16.37
N ASN A 354 -13.12 11.26 -16.48
CA ASN A 354 -13.58 12.64 -16.62
C ASN A 354 -13.37 13.51 -15.37
N SER A 355 -13.03 12.92 -14.22
CA SER A 355 -12.76 13.67 -12.99
C SER A 355 -11.43 14.44 -13.07
N TYR A 356 -10.54 14.06 -13.99
CA TYR A 356 -9.29 14.74 -14.32
C TYR A 356 -9.54 15.67 -15.51
N TYR A 357 -10.27 16.75 -15.24
CA TYR A 357 -10.86 17.60 -16.27
C TYR A 357 -9.86 18.41 -17.10
N TYR A 358 -8.58 18.46 -16.73
CA TYR A 358 -7.57 19.22 -17.45
C TYR A 358 -7.20 18.61 -18.81
N ASP A 359 -7.49 17.33 -19.02
CA ASP A 359 -7.23 16.62 -20.28
C ASP A 359 -8.33 15.61 -20.66
N ALA A 360 -9.46 15.60 -19.96
CA ALA A 360 -10.58 14.69 -20.23
C ALA A 360 -11.21 14.86 -21.63
N ASP A 361 -11.00 15.99 -22.30
CA ASP A 361 -11.49 16.28 -23.65
C ASP A 361 -10.55 15.76 -24.76
N VAL A 362 -9.56 14.92 -24.41
CA VAL A 362 -8.66 14.28 -25.39
C VAL A 362 -9.43 13.48 -26.43
N SER A 363 -9.02 13.62 -27.70
CA SER A 363 -9.70 13.01 -28.85
C SER A 363 -9.78 11.47 -28.81
N THR A 364 -8.85 10.83 -28.11
CA THR A 364 -8.80 9.37 -27.91
C THR A 364 -9.84 8.86 -26.90
N HIS A 365 -10.45 9.77 -26.12
CA HIS A 365 -11.34 9.45 -25.00
C HIS A 365 -10.69 8.57 -23.92
N ILE A 366 -9.37 8.60 -23.77
CA ILE A 366 -8.60 7.97 -22.69
C ILE A 366 -7.50 8.93 -22.25
N ASN A 367 -7.41 9.23 -20.95
CA ASN A 367 -6.54 10.29 -20.43
C ASN A 367 -5.65 9.88 -19.25
N MET A 368 -5.90 8.74 -18.62
CA MET A 368 -5.11 8.31 -17.46
C MET A 368 -3.91 7.48 -17.91
N ASN A 369 -2.69 7.93 -17.58
CA ASN A 369 -1.46 7.22 -17.93
C ASN A 369 -0.74 6.65 -16.71
N GLU A 370 -0.87 5.34 -16.51
CA GLU A 370 -0.33 4.58 -15.37
C GLU A 370 1.18 4.65 -15.21
N GLU A 371 1.95 4.90 -16.29
CA GLU A 371 3.41 5.04 -16.16
C GLU A 371 3.85 6.36 -15.50
N TRP A 372 2.93 7.32 -15.36
CA TRP A 372 3.25 8.70 -14.95
C TRP A 372 2.65 9.09 -13.60
N PHE A 373 2.08 8.14 -12.84
CA PHE A 373 1.53 8.38 -11.49
C PHE A 373 2.59 8.62 -10.41
N GLY A 374 3.85 8.30 -10.68
CA GLY A 374 4.92 8.51 -9.72
C GLY A 374 5.08 9.97 -9.36
N ILE A 375 5.31 10.28 -8.08
CA ILE A 375 5.82 11.61 -7.66
C ILE A 375 7.34 11.74 -7.81
N VAL A 376 8.00 10.65 -8.19
CA VAL A 376 9.43 10.58 -8.48
C VAL A 376 9.64 9.90 -9.85
N GLY A 377 10.17 10.63 -10.81
CA GLY A 377 10.63 10.06 -12.07
C GLY A 377 11.94 9.28 -11.91
N LEU A 378 12.26 8.48 -12.92
CA LEU A 378 13.47 7.66 -12.98
C LEU A 378 14.37 8.14 -14.13
N ASP A 379 15.66 8.36 -13.85
CA ASP A 379 16.63 8.68 -14.88
C ASP A 379 17.03 7.41 -15.68
N PRO A 380 16.81 7.36 -17.01
CA PRO A 380 17.17 6.20 -17.82
C PRO A 380 18.67 6.06 -18.07
N LYS A 381 19.47 7.09 -17.77
CA LYS A 381 20.91 7.16 -18.12
C LYS A 381 21.82 7.15 -16.91
N ILE A 382 21.34 7.61 -15.75
CA ILE A 382 22.17 7.80 -14.55
C ILE A 382 21.69 6.89 -13.43
N THR A 383 22.63 6.16 -12.82
CA THR A 383 22.37 5.35 -11.62
C THR A 383 23.11 5.91 -10.40
N VAL A 384 22.53 5.71 -9.22
CA VAL A 384 23.12 6.05 -7.91
C VAL A 384 23.04 4.82 -7.02
N GLY A 385 24.21 4.30 -6.62
CA GLY A 385 24.28 3.06 -5.83
C GLY A 385 23.72 1.82 -6.55
N GLY A 386 23.63 1.86 -7.88
CA GLY A 386 23.07 0.81 -8.75
C GLY A 386 21.57 0.91 -9.02
N ASN A 387 20.86 1.88 -8.42
CA ASN A 387 19.46 2.17 -8.73
C ASN A 387 19.37 3.32 -9.75
N ASN A 388 18.34 3.36 -10.60
CA ASN A 388 18.04 4.55 -11.42
C ASN A 388 17.96 5.80 -10.53
N ARG A 389 18.63 6.89 -10.94
CA ARG A 389 18.60 8.15 -10.20
C ARG A 389 17.16 8.64 -10.09
N ARG A 390 16.73 8.92 -8.87
CA ARG A 390 15.42 9.50 -8.57
C ARG A 390 15.38 10.97 -9.00
N ILE A 391 14.31 11.35 -9.69
CA ILE A 391 14.03 12.72 -10.15
C ILE A 391 12.73 13.15 -9.46
N PRO A 392 12.78 13.86 -8.32
CA PRO A 392 11.57 14.31 -7.65
C PRO A 392 10.79 15.29 -8.53
N LYS A 393 9.49 15.05 -8.70
CA LYS A 393 8.58 15.93 -9.46
C LYS A 393 8.07 17.09 -8.59
N LYS A 394 7.40 18.08 -9.19
CA LYS A 394 6.74 19.18 -8.44
C LYS A 394 5.82 18.67 -7.33
N SER A 395 5.06 17.62 -7.59
CA SER A 395 4.17 16.95 -6.63
C SER A 395 4.90 16.44 -5.38
N TYR A 396 6.13 15.93 -5.51
CA TYR A 396 6.95 15.52 -4.36
C TYR A 396 7.24 16.71 -3.44
N PHE A 397 7.59 17.87 -4.00
CA PHE A 397 7.89 19.06 -3.21
C PHE A 397 6.63 19.66 -2.56
N GLU A 398 5.51 19.63 -3.27
CA GLU A 398 4.21 20.08 -2.75
C GLU A 398 3.78 19.23 -1.54
N LEU A 399 3.78 17.90 -1.69
CA LEU A 399 3.44 16.98 -0.59
C LEU A 399 4.45 17.07 0.56
N LYS A 400 5.74 17.23 0.28
CA LYS A 400 6.76 17.48 1.30
C LYS A 400 6.44 18.72 2.14
N SER A 401 6.05 19.82 1.49
CA SER A 401 5.63 21.05 2.17
C SER A 401 4.45 20.76 3.12
N LEU A 402 3.41 20.10 2.61
CA LEU A 402 2.21 19.76 3.38
C LEU A 402 2.49 18.80 4.55
N TRP A 403 3.39 17.82 4.36
CA TRP A 403 3.61 16.75 5.32
C TRP A 403 4.62 17.05 6.41
N THR A 404 5.50 18.04 6.20
CA THR A 404 6.53 18.46 7.15
C THR A 404 6.19 19.72 7.95
N HIS A 405 5.22 20.52 7.48
CA HIS A 405 4.82 21.79 8.13
C HIS A 405 3.58 21.69 9.04
N GLN A 406 3.31 20.54 9.64
CA GLN A 406 2.15 20.29 10.52
C GLN A 406 2.51 20.08 11.98
#